data_AF-A0A1U7X229-F1
#
_entry.id   AF-A0A1U7X229-F1
#
_cell.length_a   1.000
_cell.length_b   1.000
_cell.length_c   1.000
_cell.angle_alpha   90.00
_cell.angle_beta   90.00
_cell.angle_gamma   90.00
#
_symmetry.space_group_name_H-M   'P 1'
#
loop_
_entity.id
_entity.type
_entity.pdbx_description
1 polymer ?
#
loop_
_entity_poly.entity_id
_entity_poly.type
_entity_poly.pdbx_seq_one_letter_code
_entity_poly.pdbx_strand_id
1 'polypeptide(L)'
;MMNQKKFSIPTRGEAYVIKSTGNKWKDYKCDLKNVYTTKYKTKDALLRNRPSHIPRDQWTGLLSYWLSDKAKKRTQANRNNRSNQKMPHIGGSKSIAALMDEKVTV
;
A
#
# COMPACT_ATOMS: atom_id res chain seq x y z
N MET A 1 35.63 -11.92 21.29
CA MET A 1 34.91 -10.63 21.11
C MET A 1 33.42 -10.94 21.03
N MET A 2 32.60 -10.42 21.95
CA MET A 2 31.16 -10.67 21.95
C MET A 2 30.52 -9.85 20.84
N ASN A 3 29.98 -10.53 19.81
CA ASN A 3 29.12 -9.91 18.80
C ASN A 3 27.89 -9.35 19.51
N GLN A 4 27.87 -8.05 19.80
CA GLN A 4 26.62 -7.40 20.14
C GLN A 4 25.69 -7.49 18.93
N LYS A 5 24.57 -8.21 19.10
CA LYS A 5 23.48 -8.16 18.13
C LYS A 5 22.95 -6.73 18.13
N LYS A 6 23.39 -5.93 17.16
CA LYS A 6 23.11 -4.49 17.00
C LYS A 6 21.62 -4.12 17.10
N PHE A 7 20.74 -5.12 16.93
CA PHE A 7 19.30 -5.01 17.08
C PHE A 7 18.75 -6.18 17.90
N SER A 8 18.88 -6.11 19.22
CA SER A 8 18.16 -7.01 20.14
C SER A 8 16.76 -6.45 20.38
N ILE A 9 15.75 -7.03 19.74
CA ILE A 9 14.35 -6.59 19.88
C ILE A 9 13.75 -7.32 21.09
N PRO A 10 13.21 -6.61 22.09
CA PRO A 10 12.53 -7.28 23.20
C PRO A 10 11.27 -7.98 22.68
N THR A 11 10.90 -9.12 23.27
CA THR A 11 9.73 -9.92 22.83
C THR A 11 8.43 -9.10 22.76
N ARG A 12 8.26 -8.14 23.67
CA ARG A 12 7.13 -7.19 23.66
C ARG A 12 7.06 -6.31 22.39
N GLY A 13 8.19 -6.06 21.75
CA GLY A 13 8.32 -5.22 20.54
C GLY A 13 8.29 -6.00 19.22
N GLU A 14 8.42 -7.33 19.25
CA GLU A 14 8.50 -8.16 18.04
C GLU A 14 7.25 -8.02 17.15
N ALA A 15 6.06 -8.09 17.75
CA ALA A 15 4.80 -7.95 17.03
C ALA A 15 4.68 -6.58 16.34
N TYR A 16 5.11 -5.52 17.02
CA TYR A 16 5.13 -4.18 16.46
C TYR A 16 6.10 -4.07 15.28
N VAL A 17 7.30 -4.64 15.41
CA VAL A 17 8.32 -4.60 14.37
C VAL A 17 7.87 -5.37 13.13
N ILE A 18 7.32 -6.58 13.30
CA ILE A 18 6.77 -7.38 12.18
C ILE A 18 5.67 -6.58 11.46
N LYS A 19 4.75 -5.98 12.21
CA LYS A 19 3.67 -5.14 11.66
C LYS A 19 4.23 -3.92 10.91
N SER A 20 5.16 -3.20 11.52
CA SER A 20 5.77 -2.00 10.94
C SER A 20 6.54 -2.31 9.66
N THR A 21 7.34 -3.38 9.67
CA THR A 21 8.07 -3.86 8.49
C THR A 21 7.11 -4.31 7.39
N GLY A 22 6.03 -5.03 7.74
CA GLY A 22 4.99 -5.42 6.80
C GLY A 22 4.30 -4.22 6.15
N ASN A 23 4.00 -3.16 6.91
CA ASN A 23 3.44 -1.93 6.38
C ASN A 23 4.41 -1.22 5.42
N LYS A 24 5.67 -1.04 5.82
CA LYS A 24 6.70 -0.45 4.94
C LYS A 24 6.86 -1.23 3.64
N TRP A 25 6.81 -2.56 3.70
CA TRP A 25 6.87 -3.40 2.51
C TRP A 25 5.63 -3.24 1.61
N LYS A 26 4.45 -3.13 2.21
CA LYS A 26 3.20 -2.87 1.48
C LYS A 26 3.25 -1.52 0.77
N ASP A 27 3.70 -0.47 1.45
CA ASP A 27 3.79 0.89 0.92
C ASP A 27 4.82 0.94 -0.21
N TYR A 28 6.00 0.37 0.01
CA TYR A 28 7.04 0.24 -1.03
C TYR A 28 6.52 -0.42 -2.31
N LYS A 29 5.77 -1.53 -2.20
CA LYS A 29 5.18 -2.19 -3.38
C LYS A 29 4.14 -1.31 -4.07
N CYS A 30 3.40 -0.49 -3.33
CA CYS A 30 2.43 0.45 -3.89
C CYS A 30 3.13 1.53 -4.72
N ASP A 31 4.16 2.14 -4.15
CA ASP A 31 4.96 3.18 -4.82
C ASP A 31 5.65 2.60 -6.06
N LEU A 32 6.23 1.42 -5.93
CA LEU A 32 6.86 0.70 -7.03
C LEU A 32 5.87 0.43 -8.16
N LYS A 33 4.65 -0.04 -7.84
CA LYS A 33 3.59 -0.23 -8.84
C LYS A 33 3.27 1.08 -9.55
N ASN A 34 3.08 2.18 -8.82
CA ASN A 34 2.71 3.47 -9.39
C ASN A 34 3.77 4.01 -10.35
N VAL A 35 5.04 3.95 -9.97
CA VAL A 35 6.16 4.40 -10.82
C VAL A 35 6.25 3.56 -12.08
N TYR A 36 6.24 2.23 -11.94
CA TYR A 36 6.52 1.34 -13.06
C TYR A 36 5.34 1.20 -14.03
N THR A 37 4.10 1.12 -13.53
CA THR A 37 2.91 1.00 -14.40
C THR A 37 2.59 2.30 -15.13
N THR A 38 3.01 3.46 -14.60
CA THR A 38 2.95 4.74 -15.32
C THR A 38 4.03 4.81 -16.41
N LYS A 39 5.24 4.32 -16.13
CA LYS A 39 6.38 4.39 -17.06
C LYS A 39 6.32 3.36 -18.19
N TYR A 40 5.83 2.15 -17.92
CA TYR A 40 5.82 1.04 -18.87
C TYR A 40 4.41 0.48 -19.05
N LYS A 41 3.90 0.56 -20.28
CA LYS A 41 2.51 0.17 -20.61
C LYS A 41 2.32 -1.31 -20.87
N THR A 42 3.37 -2.02 -21.29
CA THR A 42 3.30 -3.45 -21.65
C THR A 42 3.95 -4.33 -20.59
N LYS A 43 3.45 -5.56 -20.45
CA LYS A 43 4.02 -6.56 -19.54
C LYS A 43 5.49 -6.85 -19.87
N ASP A 44 5.84 -6.91 -21.14
CA ASP A 44 7.21 -7.19 -21.58
C ASP A 44 8.15 -6.04 -21.25
N ALA A 45 7.71 -4.79 -21.40
CA ALA A 45 8.48 -3.63 -20.97
C ALA A 45 8.71 -3.64 -19.46
N LEU A 46 7.69 -4.01 -18.66
CA LEU A 46 7.83 -4.16 -17.21
C LEU A 46 8.82 -5.28 -16.83
N LEU A 47 8.78 -6.42 -17.53
CA LEU A 47 9.69 -7.54 -17.29
C LEU A 47 11.14 -7.20 -17.63
N ARG A 48 11.37 -6.49 -18.74
CA ARG A 48 12.71 -6.04 -19.16
C ARG A 48 13.30 -5.00 -18.22
N ASN A 49 12.47 -4.11 -17.69
CA ASN A 49 12.89 -3.01 -16.82
C ASN A 49 12.82 -3.36 -15.33
N ARG A 50 13.23 -4.56 -14.93
CA ARG A 50 13.26 -4.97 -13.53
C ARG A 50 14.27 -4.12 -12.70
N PRO A 51 13.93 -3.65 -11.49
CA PRO A 51 14.91 -3.06 -10.57
C PRO A 51 16.01 -4.06 -10.19
N SER A 52 17.28 -3.64 -10.18
CA SER A 52 18.44 -4.53 -9.96
C SER A 52 18.42 -5.24 -8.61
N HIS A 53 17.90 -4.59 -7.57
CA HIS A 53 17.83 -5.10 -6.20
C HIS A 53 16.65 -6.05 -5.94
N ILE A 54 15.74 -6.25 -6.91
CA ILE A 54 14.59 -7.15 -6.75
C ILE A 54 14.86 -8.45 -7.51
N PRO A 55 14.79 -9.63 -6.86
CA PRO A 55 14.90 -10.93 -7.52
C PRO A 55 13.89 -11.11 -8.67
N ARG A 56 14.28 -11.84 -9.71
CA ARG A 56 13.50 -11.96 -10.95
C ARG A 56 12.15 -12.65 -10.72
N ASP A 57 12.16 -13.72 -9.94
CA ASP A 57 11.00 -14.48 -9.48
C ASP A 57 10.02 -13.64 -8.66
N GLN A 58 10.53 -12.80 -7.76
CA GLN A 58 9.69 -11.88 -6.99
C GLN A 58 9.06 -10.82 -7.89
N TRP A 59 9.84 -10.28 -8.84
CA TRP A 59 9.34 -9.29 -9.80
C TRP A 59 8.25 -9.86 -10.72
N THR A 60 8.46 -11.06 -11.27
CA THR A 60 7.46 -11.72 -12.11
C THR A 60 6.17 -12.00 -11.33
N GLY A 61 6.28 -12.41 -10.06
CA GLY A 61 5.14 -12.61 -9.16
C GLY A 61 4.38 -11.31 -8.85
N LEU A 62 5.09 -10.19 -8.66
CA LEU A 62 4.45 -8.89 -8.46
C LEU A 62 3.69 -8.44 -9.70
N LEU A 63 4.30 -8.55 -10.88
CA LEU A 63 3.66 -8.16 -12.14
C LEU A 63 2.45 -9.03 -12.47
N SER A 64 2.53 -10.34 -12.23
CA SER A 64 1.39 -11.25 -12.46
C SER A 64 0.21 -10.88 -11.56
N TYR A 65 0.47 -10.56 -10.29
CA TYR A 65 -0.55 -10.09 -9.37
C TYR A 65 -1.14 -8.74 -9.81
N TRP A 66 -0.31 -7.73 -10.08
CA TRP A 66 -0.78 -6.38 -10.41
C TRP A 66 -1.57 -6.32 -11.72
N LEU A 67 -1.17 -7.11 -12.71
CA LEU A 67 -1.83 -7.15 -14.02
C LEU A 67 -3.04 -8.09 -14.04
N SER A 68 -3.23 -8.92 -13.01
CA SER A 68 -4.39 -9.81 -12.91
C SER A 68 -5.71 -9.03 -12.88
N ASP A 69 -6.75 -9.59 -13.51
CA ASP A 69 -8.08 -8.98 -13.52
C ASP A 69 -8.68 -8.89 -12.12
N LYS A 70 -8.37 -9.85 -11.24
CA LYS A 70 -8.78 -9.82 -9.84
C LYS A 70 -8.24 -8.57 -9.12
N ALA A 71 -6.95 -8.25 -9.30
CA ALA A 71 -6.35 -7.07 -8.70
C ALA A 71 -6.90 -5.78 -9.30
N LYS A 72 -7.11 -5.73 -10.63
CA LYS A 72 -7.72 -4.58 -11.31
C LYS A 72 -9.15 -4.31 -10.82
N LYS A 73 -10.00 -5.34 -10.81
CA LYS A 73 -11.39 -5.27 -10.31
C LYS A 73 -11.44 -4.76 -8.87
N ARG A 74 -10.60 -5.30 -7.98
CA ARG A 74 -10.50 -4.85 -6.59
C ARG A 74 -10.07 -3.39 -6.48
N THR A 75 -9.07 -2.98 -7.27
CA THR A 75 -8.59 -1.60 -7.28
C THR A 75 -9.68 -0.63 -7.75
N GLN A 76 -10.41 -0.99 -8.81
CA GLN A 76 -11.51 -0.18 -9.32
C GLN A 76 -12.66 -0.08 -8.32
N ALA A 77 -13.08 -1.19 -7.71
CA ALA A 77 -14.11 -1.19 -6.67
C ALA A 77 -13.71 -0.30 -5.49
N ASN A 78 -12.47 -0.39 -5.01
CA ASN A 78 -11.96 0.45 -3.94
C ASN A 78 -11.96 1.94 -4.32
N ARG A 79 -11.63 2.27 -5.58
CA ARG A 79 -11.67 3.64 -6.09
C ARG A 79 -13.10 4.19 -6.10
N ASN A 80 -14.05 3.40 -6.57
CA ASN A 80 -15.47 3.76 -6.58
C ASN A 80 -16.00 3.94 -5.16
N ASN A 81 -15.69 3.02 -4.25
CA ASN A 81 -16.09 3.11 -2.84
C ASN A 81 -15.53 4.36 -2.16
N ARG A 82 -14.27 4.70 -2.45
CA ARG A 82 -13.64 5.93 -1.96
C ARG A 82 -14.29 7.18 -2.55
N SER A 83 -14.62 7.19 -3.85
CA SER A 83 -15.34 8.30 -4.48
C SER A 83 -16.73 8.51 -3.89
N ASN A 84 -17.40 7.41 -3.49
CA ASN A 84 -18.73 7.44 -2.87
C ASN A 84 -18.66 7.67 -1.35
N GLN A 85 -17.47 7.79 -0.75
CA GLN A 85 -17.31 8.04 0.68
C GLN A 85 -17.71 9.48 1.00
N LYS A 86 -18.96 9.68 1.44
CA LYS A 86 -19.49 11.01 1.79
C LYS A 86 -19.01 11.51 3.15
N MET A 87 -18.85 10.62 4.13
CA MET A 87 -18.47 10.98 5.50
C MET A 87 -17.08 10.42 5.85
N PRO A 88 -16.14 11.26 6.30
CA PRO A 88 -14.90 10.78 6.89
C PRO A 88 -15.17 10.18 8.28
N HIS A 89 -14.39 9.15 8.65
CA HIS A 89 -14.49 8.51 9.97
C HIS A 89 -14.07 9.44 11.12
N ILE A 90 -13.25 10.45 10.83
CA ILE A 90 -12.77 11.46 11.78
C ILE A 90 -13.03 12.83 11.17
N GLY A 91 -13.76 13.69 11.89
CA GLY A 91 -14.09 15.04 11.46
C GLY A 91 -13.02 16.09 11.74
N GLY A 92 -11.83 15.65 12.13
CA GLY A 92 -10.82 16.53 12.74
C GLY A 92 -11.30 16.98 14.11
N SER A 93 -11.16 18.27 14.42
CA SER A 93 -11.61 18.87 15.69
C SER A 93 -13.13 19.01 15.81
N LYS A 94 -13.88 18.78 14.72
CA LYS A 94 -15.35 18.84 14.75
C LYS A 94 -15.93 17.48 15.10
N SER A 95 -16.93 17.48 15.97
CA SER A 95 -17.70 16.28 16.29
C SER A 95 -18.52 15.82 15.08
N ILE A 96 -18.89 14.53 15.05
CA ILE A 96 -19.74 13.99 13.97
C ILE A 96 -21.08 14.74 13.92
N ALA A 97 -21.65 15.12 15.07
CA ALA A 97 -22.90 15.90 15.13
C ALA A 97 -22.77 17.24 14.39
N ALA A 98 -21.66 17.99 14.61
CA ALA A 98 -21.41 19.26 13.92
C ALA A 98 -21.26 19.08 12.41
N LEU A 99 -20.58 18.01 11.96
CA LEU A 99 -20.45 17.71 10.54
C LEU A 99 -21.76 17.29 9.87
N MET A 100 -22.70 16.70 10.62
CA MET A 100 -24.02 16.31 10.09
C MET A 100 -24.93 17.53 9.97
N ASP A 101 -24.90 18.45 10.94
CA ASP A 101 -25.66 19.71 10.91
C ASP A 101 -25.22 20.61 9.74
N GLU A 102 -23.90 20.75 9.53
CA GLU A 102 -23.31 21.45 8.39
C GLU A 102 -23.69 20.84 7.02
N LYS A 103 -24.08 19.56 6.99
CA LYS A 103 -24.51 18.89 5.75
C LYS A 103 -26.02 18.93 5.51
N VAL A 104 -26.81 19.21 6.54
CA VAL A 104 -28.28 19.36 6.47
C VAL A 104 -28.67 20.78 6.08
N THR A 105 -27.80 21.75 6.36
CA THR A 105 -28.02 23.18 6.08
C THR A 105 -27.64 23.63 4.66
N VAL A 106 -27.27 22.71 3.77
CA VAL A 106 -26.86 22.97 2.37
C VAL A 106 -27.81 22.33 1.38
#